data_AF-K6CJ36-F1
#
_entry.id   AF-K6CJ36-F1
#
_cell.length_a   1.000
_cell.length_b   1.000
_cell.length_c   1.000
_cell.angle_alpha   90.00
_cell.angle_beta   90.00
_cell.angle_gamma   90.00
#
_symmetry.space_group_name_H-M   'P 1'
#
loop_
_entity.id
_entity.type
_entity.pdbx_description
1 polymer ?
#
loop_
_entity_poly.entity_id
_entity_poly.type
_entity_poly.pdbx_seq_one_letter_code
_entity_poly.pdbx_strand_id
1 'polypeptide(L)'
;MSNFSLGTDGANLIKKYEGFSLKFYGDPYGYPTVGWGHLITKTKTYTKNTTGNPNDSLLSQAEADALSKSLNLGYTSPISQAKADTFFANDTVKAVGDVNKLVLPTGCQLSQSQFDALVSLTFNGGSKVLETNDVQVMLATPQIYPNFVGPITPTEIDTCSRLVSKAFSYDRNLQRRRNEEATLFCKGRVYTHKYPVYTL
;
A
#
# COMPACT_ATOMS: atom_id res chain seq x y z
N MET A 1 -0.10 22.37 0.83
CA MET A 1 -0.87 21.12 1.02
C MET A 1 -0.46 20.52 2.35
N SER A 2 -1.38 19.92 3.09
CA SER A 2 -1.10 19.24 4.36
C SER A 2 -0.16 18.06 4.09
N ASN A 3 0.95 17.97 4.83
CA ASN A 3 1.89 16.85 4.71
C ASN A 3 1.37 15.70 5.60
N PHE A 4 0.65 14.76 5.01
CA PHE A 4 0.09 13.63 5.74
C PHE A 4 1.15 12.58 6.05
N SER A 5 0.97 11.88 7.16
CA SER A 5 1.66 10.64 7.48
C SER A 5 0.71 9.46 7.28
N LEU A 6 1.26 8.27 7.07
CA LEU A 6 0.46 7.05 6.97
C LEU A 6 -0.30 6.79 8.28
N GLY A 7 -1.63 6.72 8.19
CA GLY A 7 -2.51 6.43 9.32
C GLY A 7 -2.57 4.95 9.66
N THR A 8 -3.21 4.64 10.80
CA THR A 8 -3.35 3.26 11.29
C THR A 8 -4.14 2.37 10.33
N ASP A 9 -5.21 2.89 9.71
CA ASP A 9 -6.02 2.12 8.77
C ASP A 9 -5.21 1.74 7.52
N GLY A 10 -4.48 2.70 6.95
CA GLY A 10 -3.58 2.44 5.82
C GLY A 10 -2.46 1.47 6.18
N ALA A 11 -1.81 1.66 7.34
CA ALA A 11 -0.77 0.75 7.80
C ALA A 11 -1.29 -0.68 7.97
N ASN A 12 -2.46 -0.86 8.60
CA ASN A 12 -3.10 -2.17 8.77
C ASN A 12 -3.46 -2.80 7.43
N LEU A 13 -3.97 -2.01 6.48
CA LEU A 13 -4.33 -2.50 5.15
C LEU A 13 -3.11 -3.00 4.38
N ILE A 14 -2.01 -2.25 4.38
CA ILE A 14 -0.76 -2.68 3.73
C ILE A 14 -0.27 -3.97 4.42
N LYS A 15 -0.09 -3.94 5.74
CA LYS A 15 0.39 -5.09 6.53
C LYS A 15 -0.42 -6.37 6.30
N LYS A 16 -1.74 -6.26 6.11
CA LYS A 16 -2.62 -7.40 5.82
C LYS A 16 -2.26 -8.17 4.54
N TYR A 17 -1.68 -7.49 3.55
CA TYR A 17 -1.28 -8.09 2.28
C TYR A 17 0.21 -8.40 2.18
N GLU A 18 1.01 -7.95 3.14
CA GLU A 18 2.44 -8.27 3.19
C GLU A 18 2.67 -9.55 4.00
N GLY A 19 3.60 -10.39 3.55
CA GLY A 19 4.09 -11.51 4.35
C GLY A 19 4.83 -10.99 5.59
N PHE A 20 4.49 -11.52 6.77
CA PHE A 20 5.16 -11.16 8.03
C PHE A 20 6.01 -12.29 8.60
N SER A 21 7.28 -12.00 8.88
CA SER A 21 8.14 -12.88 9.68
C SER A 21 9.24 -12.08 10.39
N LEU A 22 9.46 -12.34 11.67
CA LEU A 22 10.63 -11.82 12.38
C LEU A 22 11.92 -12.55 11.99
N LYS A 23 11.81 -13.75 11.40
CA LYS A 23 12.95 -14.50 10.87
C LYS A 23 13.13 -14.22 9.39
N PHE A 24 14.38 -14.24 8.92
CA PHE A 24 14.67 -14.13 7.49
C PHE A 24 14.01 -15.27 6.71
N TYR A 25 13.44 -14.95 5.56
CA TYR A 25 12.79 -15.90 4.66
C TYR A 25 13.07 -15.53 3.21
N GLY A 26 12.94 -16.48 2.28
CA GLY A 26 13.02 -16.18 0.84
C GLY A 26 11.67 -15.68 0.31
N ASP A 27 11.65 -14.59 -0.46
CA ASP A 27 10.44 -14.15 -1.17
C ASP A 27 10.05 -15.13 -2.31
N PRO A 28 9.01 -14.85 -3.13
CA PRO A 28 8.66 -15.72 -4.26
C PRO A 28 9.78 -15.94 -5.30
N TYR A 29 10.78 -15.05 -5.33
CA TYR A 29 11.98 -15.18 -6.16
C TYR A 29 13.17 -15.79 -5.40
N GLY A 30 13.04 -16.00 -4.09
CA GLY A 30 14.06 -16.52 -3.19
C GLY A 30 14.93 -15.44 -2.56
N TYR A 31 14.64 -14.16 -2.80
CA TYR A 31 15.43 -13.08 -2.21
C TYR A 31 15.19 -12.98 -0.70
N PRO A 32 16.24 -12.87 0.13
CA PRO A 32 16.09 -12.81 1.57
C PRO A 32 15.32 -11.55 1.99
N THR A 33 14.29 -11.78 2.79
CA THR A 33 13.26 -10.80 3.19
C THR A 33 12.95 -10.97 4.68
N VAL A 34 12.49 -9.92 5.36
CA VAL A 34 12.13 -9.95 6.78
C VAL A 34 11.05 -8.92 7.12
N GLY A 35 10.46 -9.01 8.30
CA GLY A 35 9.45 -8.06 8.77
C GLY A 35 8.21 -8.15 7.90
N TRP A 36 7.65 -7.00 7.52
CA TRP A 36 6.51 -6.88 6.62
C TRP A 36 6.98 -6.78 5.15
N GLY A 37 7.66 -7.81 4.66
CA GLY A 37 8.13 -7.84 3.27
C GLY A 37 9.38 -7.01 2.96
N HIS A 38 10.18 -6.62 3.95
CA HIS A 38 11.40 -5.82 3.75
C HIS A 38 12.48 -6.65 3.06
N LEU A 39 12.83 -6.28 1.83
CA LEU A 39 13.87 -6.91 1.03
C LEU A 39 15.27 -6.58 1.58
N ILE A 40 16.03 -7.60 1.98
CA ILE A 40 17.38 -7.42 2.51
C ILE A 40 18.38 -7.21 1.38
N THR A 41 18.34 -8.05 0.34
CA THR A 41 19.20 -7.93 -0.85
C THR A 41 18.65 -8.74 -2.03
N LYS A 42 18.99 -8.35 -3.26
CA LYS A 42 18.75 -9.15 -4.49
C LYS A 42 19.96 -9.98 -4.93
N THR A 43 21.10 -9.84 -4.25
CA THR A 43 22.38 -10.48 -4.66
C THR A 43 22.56 -11.90 -4.13
N LYS A 44 21.62 -12.37 -3.32
CA LYS A 44 21.59 -13.70 -2.70
C LYS A 44 20.19 -14.30 -2.88
N THR A 45 20.11 -15.61 -2.98
CA THR A 45 18.85 -16.33 -3.10
C THR A 45 18.86 -17.58 -2.21
N TYR A 46 17.70 -17.89 -1.64
CA TYR A 46 17.43 -19.02 -0.75
C TYR A 46 16.16 -19.76 -1.22
N THR A 47 15.65 -20.69 -0.41
CA THR A 47 14.38 -21.36 -0.65
C THR A 47 13.27 -20.35 -0.91
N LYS A 48 12.56 -20.51 -2.03
CA LYS A 48 11.50 -19.61 -2.46
C LYS A 48 10.23 -19.83 -1.63
N ASN A 49 9.53 -18.74 -1.30
CA ASN A 49 8.17 -18.83 -0.79
C ASN A 49 7.18 -19.03 -1.94
N THR A 50 6.71 -20.26 -2.13
CA THR A 50 5.75 -20.61 -3.19
C THR A 50 4.30 -20.64 -2.72
N THR A 51 4.05 -20.54 -1.41
CA THR A 51 2.72 -20.67 -0.80
C THR A 51 2.12 -19.34 -0.38
N GLY A 52 2.93 -18.28 -0.34
CA GLY A 52 2.58 -16.98 0.23
C GLY A 52 2.78 -16.90 1.74
N ASN A 53 3.11 -18.01 2.42
CA ASN A 53 3.40 -18.04 3.85
C ASN A 53 4.91 -17.98 4.11
N PRO A 54 5.46 -16.89 4.69
CA PRO A 54 6.89 -16.75 4.96
C PRO A 54 7.49 -17.93 5.74
N ASN A 55 6.71 -18.57 6.61
CA ASN A 55 7.16 -19.69 7.44
C ASN A 55 7.62 -20.91 6.61
N ASP A 56 7.19 -21.02 5.36
CA ASP A 56 7.52 -22.16 4.49
C ASP A 56 8.89 -22.00 3.79
N SER A 57 9.55 -20.86 4.02
CA SER A 57 10.79 -20.46 3.32
C SER A 57 11.83 -19.83 4.26
N LEU A 58 11.70 -20.09 5.57
CA LEU A 58 12.62 -19.56 6.57
C LEU A 58 14.05 -20.00 6.30
N LEU A 59 14.98 -19.07 6.39
CA LEU A 59 16.40 -19.39 6.44
C LEU A 59 16.70 -20.12 7.75
N SER A 60 17.59 -21.11 7.69
CA SER A 60 18.20 -21.67 8.90
C SER A 60 19.01 -20.60 9.64
N GLN A 61 19.27 -20.83 10.93
CA GLN A 61 20.04 -19.87 11.72
C GLN A 61 21.44 -19.64 11.12
N ALA A 62 22.10 -20.71 10.65
CA ALA A 62 23.42 -20.63 10.03
C ALA A 62 23.41 -19.78 8.74
N GLU A 63 22.38 -19.93 7.90
CA GLU A 63 22.22 -19.11 6.69
C GLU A 63 21.98 -17.64 7.03
N ALA A 64 21.14 -17.37 8.03
CA ALA A 64 20.81 -16.01 8.44
C ALA A 64 22.01 -15.29 9.10
N ASP A 65 22.79 -15.99 9.92
CA ASP A 65 24.02 -15.47 10.52
C ASP A 65 25.08 -15.20 9.45
N ALA A 66 25.24 -16.13 8.49
CA ALA A 66 26.14 -15.96 7.35
C ALA A 66 25.73 -14.77 6.47
N LEU A 67 24.42 -14.60 6.21
CA LEU A 67 23.90 -13.46 5.45
C LEU A 67 24.18 -12.14 6.18
N SER A 68 23.84 -12.07 7.46
CA SER A 68 24.02 -10.89 8.31
C SER A 68 25.49 -10.46 8.34
N LYS A 69 26.40 -11.41 8.50
CA LYS A 69 27.85 -11.18 8.44
C LYS A 69 28.31 -10.73 7.05
N SER A 70 27.83 -11.38 5.98
CA SER A 70 28.27 -11.09 4.61
C SER A 70 27.88 -9.69 4.13
N LEU A 71 26.75 -9.16 4.62
CA LEU A 71 26.24 -7.83 4.29
C LEU A 71 26.57 -6.78 5.36
N ASN A 72 27.29 -7.16 6.42
CA ASN A 72 27.56 -6.32 7.59
C ASN A 72 26.29 -5.67 8.15
N LEU A 73 25.21 -6.46 8.30
CA LEU A 73 23.94 -5.98 8.82
C LEU A 73 24.09 -5.63 10.31
N GLY A 74 23.59 -4.47 10.71
CA GLY A 74 23.48 -4.08 12.12
C GLY A 74 22.35 -4.78 12.89
N TYR A 75 21.89 -5.94 12.42
CA TYR A 75 20.80 -6.73 13.00
C TYR A 75 20.92 -8.19 12.57
N THR A 76 20.29 -9.09 13.33
CA THR A 76 20.30 -10.54 13.11
C THR A 76 18.88 -11.08 12.84
N SER A 77 18.78 -12.38 12.57
CA SER A 77 17.52 -13.11 12.53
C SER A 77 17.38 -13.95 13.81
N PRO A 78 16.26 -13.88 14.55
CA PRO A 78 15.11 -13.02 14.30
C PRO A 78 15.40 -11.53 14.62
N ILE A 79 14.75 -10.61 13.90
CA ILE A 79 14.71 -9.19 14.25
C ILE A 79 13.69 -8.94 15.37
N SER A 80 13.80 -7.80 16.06
CA SER A 80 12.76 -7.35 17.00
C SER A 80 11.54 -6.80 16.27
N GLN A 81 10.39 -6.81 16.94
CA GLN A 81 9.18 -6.16 16.43
C GLN A 81 9.42 -4.68 16.09
N ALA A 82 10.12 -3.94 16.96
CA ALA A 82 10.46 -2.53 16.73
C ALA A 82 11.32 -2.34 15.47
N LYS A 83 12.22 -3.28 15.16
CA LYS A 83 13.02 -3.26 13.92
C LYS A 83 12.14 -3.54 12.69
N ALA A 84 11.22 -4.50 12.79
CA ALA A 84 10.26 -4.78 11.72
C ALA A 84 9.37 -3.56 11.42
N ASP A 85 8.89 -2.87 12.45
CA ASP A 85 8.10 -1.65 12.31
C ASP A 85 8.94 -0.49 11.76
N THR A 86 10.22 -0.40 12.09
CA THR A 86 11.15 0.58 11.49
C THR A 86 11.34 0.32 9.99
N PHE A 87 11.52 -0.94 9.58
CA PHE A 87 11.61 -1.28 8.15
C PHE A 87 10.32 -0.93 7.42
N PHE A 88 9.17 -1.30 7.97
CA PHE A 88 7.88 -0.96 7.39
C PHE A 88 7.70 0.56 7.23
N ALA A 89 8.06 1.34 8.26
CA ALA A 89 8.02 2.80 8.18
C ALA A 89 8.93 3.33 7.06
N ASN A 90 10.14 2.80 6.92
CA ASN A 90 11.08 3.20 5.85
C ASN A 90 10.57 2.81 4.46
N ASP A 91 10.05 1.60 4.30
CA ASP A 91 9.58 1.08 3.01
C ASP A 91 8.36 1.85 2.50
N THR A 92 7.55 2.42 3.41
CA THR A 92 6.39 3.24 3.05
C THR A 92 6.72 4.71 2.73
N VAL A 93 7.91 5.21 3.07
CA VAL A 93 8.32 6.62 2.86
C VAL A 93 8.09 7.08 1.42
N LYS A 94 8.47 6.24 0.45
CA LYS A 94 8.34 6.60 -0.97
C LYS A 94 6.87 6.81 -1.37
N ALA A 95 5.99 5.87 -0.99
CA ALA A 95 4.57 5.95 -1.30
C ALA A 95 3.91 7.15 -0.60
N VAL A 96 4.21 7.38 0.67
CA VAL A 96 3.77 8.57 1.43
C VAL A 96 4.22 9.85 0.75
N GLY A 97 5.49 9.92 0.36
CA GLY A 97 6.06 11.08 -0.32
C GLY A 97 5.42 11.35 -1.68
N ASP A 98 5.10 10.30 -2.45
CA ASP A 98 4.52 10.45 -3.78
C ASP A 98 3.03 10.87 -3.71
N VAL A 99 2.25 10.38 -2.75
CA VAL A 99 0.87 10.85 -2.54
C VAL A 99 0.85 12.30 -2.04
N ASN A 100 1.78 12.70 -1.16
CA ASN A 100 1.89 14.10 -0.70
C ASN A 100 2.29 15.09 -1.82
N LYS A 101 2.86 14.61 -2.94
CA LYS A 101 3.21 15.44 -4.11
C LYS A 101 2.05 15.64 -5.08
N LEU A 102 0.92 14.96 -4.90
CA LEU A 102 -0.24 15.10 -5.79
C LEU A 102 -0.69 16.56 -5.87
N VAL A 103 -0.90 17.06 -7.09
CA VAL A 103 -1.48 18.39 -7.31
C VAL A 103 -3.00 18.22 -7.36
N LEU A 104 -3.67 18.66 -6.30
CA LEU A 104 -5.12 18.58 -6.18
C LEU A 104 -5.77 19.87 -6.71
N PRO A 105 -7.06 19.86 -7.11
CA PRO A 105 -7.79 21.07 -7.47
C PRO A 105 -7.71 22.13 -6.36
N THR A 106 -7.75 23.41 -6.72
CA THR A 106 -7.59 24.51 -5.77
C THR A 106 -8.57 24.40 -4.60
N GLY A 107 -8.03 24.43 -3.39
CA GLY A 107 -8.81 24.34 -2.16
C GLY A 107 -9.20 22.91 -1.75
N CYS A 108 -9.01 21.89 -2.59
CA CYS A 108 -9.34 20.50 -2.26
C CYS A 108 -8.27 19.86 -1.36
N GLN A 109 -8.70 19.03 -0.40
CA GLN A 109 -7.82 18.31 0.53
C GLN A 109 -8.33 16.89 0.74
N LEU A 110 -7.43 15.91 0.71
CA LEU A 110 -7.77 14.52 1.04
C LEU A 110 -8.14 14.38 2.52
N SER A 111 -9.04 13.44 2.83
CA SER A 111 -9.15 12.91 4.20
C SER A 111 -7.98 11.97 4.49
N GLN A 112 -7.76 11.67 5.78
CA GLN A 112 -6.77 10.65 6.18
C GLN A 112 -7.04 9.29 5.50
N SER A 113 -8.31 8.87 5.41
CA SER A 113 -8.69 7.60 4.79
C SER A 113 -8.43 7.56 3.28
N GLN A 114 -8.65 8.68 2.58
CA GLN A 114 -8.32 8.82 1.16
C GLN A 114 -6.80 8.77 0.94
N PHE A 115 -6.05 9.50 1.77
CA PHE A 115 -4.59 9.47 1.75
C PHE A 115 -4.06 8.05 1.98
N ASP A 116 -4.50 7.39 3.05
CA ASP A 116 -4.09 6.03 3.41
C ASP A 116 -4.35 5.01 2.30
N ALA A 117 -5.52 5.07 1.65
CA ALA A 117 -5.86 4.20 0.53
C ALA A 117 -4.95 4.42 -0.69
N LEU A 118 -4.67 5.68 -1.04
CA LEU A 118 -3.74 6.02 -2.12
C LEU A 118 -2.30 5.60 -1.79
N VAL A 119 -1.88 5.70 -0.53
CA VAL A 119 -0.56 5.19 -0.09
C VAL A 119 -0.49 3.68 -0.24
N SER A 120 -1.53 2.93 0.14
CA SER A 120 -1.55 1.46 -0.05
C SER A 120 -1.50 1.06 -1.53
N LEU A 121 -2.28 1.75 -2.38
CA LEU A 121 -2.27 1.54 -3.83
C LEU A 121 -0.88 1.82 -4.41
N THR A 122 -0.27 2.94 -4.00
CA THR A 122 1.06 3.38 -4.47
C THR A 122 2.19 2.48 -3.96
N PHE A 123 2.11 2.02 -2.71
CA PHE A 123 3.10 1.11 -2.13
C PHE A 123 3.20 -0.18 -2.94
N ASN A 124 2.07 -0.74 -3.36
CA ASN A 124 2.05 -2.00 -4.08
C ASN A 124 2.12 -1.87 -5.61
N GLY A 125 1.49 -0.85 -6.20
CA GLY A 125 1.49 -0.64 -7.65
C GLY A 125 2.64 0.25 -8.16
N GLY A 126 3.38 0.91 -7.27
CA GLY A 126 4.36 1.93 -7.61
C GLY A 126 3.72 3.26 -8.01
N SER A 127 4.51 4.33 -8.07
CA SER A 127 4.03 5.72 -8.25
C SER A 127 3.23 5.97 -9.52
N LYS A 128 3.49 5.20 -10.58
CA LYS A 128 2.80 5.36 -11.87
C LYS A 128 1.30 5.07 -11.79
N VAL A 129 0.82 4.36 -10.75
CA VAL A 129 -0.63 4.20 -10.54
C VAL A 129 -1.33 5.54 -10.34
N LEU A 130 -0.66 6.50 -9.70
CA LEU A 130 -1.18 7.84 -9.46
C LEU A 130 -1.33 8.63 -10.77
N GLU A 131 -0.57 8.28 -11.81
CA GLU A 131 -0.57 8.94 -13.11
C GLU A 131 -1.57 8.31 -14.09
N THR A 132 -2.25 7.23 -13.69
CA THR A 132 -3.27 6.60 -14.54
C THR A 132 -4.43 7.56 -14.80
N ASN A 133 -5.02 7.48 -15.98
CA ASN A 133 -6.14 8.34 -16.36
C ASN A 133 -7.30 8.25 -15.34
N ASP A 134 -7.63 7.04 -14.88
CA ASP A 134 -8.73 6.86 -13.93
C ASP A 134 -8.46 7.49 -12.56
N VAL A 135 -7.23 7.39 -12.04
CA VAL A 135 -6.85 8.10 -10.80
C VAL A 135 -6.85 9.61 -11.00
N GLN A 136 -6.32 10.10 -12.12
CA GLN A 136 -6.31 11.54 -12.42
C GLN A 136 -7.72 12.12 -12.57
N VAL A 137 -8.63 11.42 -13.25
CA VAL A 137 -10.02 11.85 -13.40
C VAL A 137 -10.75 11.84 -12.05
N MET A 138 -10.53 10.82 -11.21
CA MET A 138 -11.05 10.82 -9.84
C MET A 138 -10.52 12.03 -9.05
N LEU A 139 -9.21 12.26 -9.03
CA LEU A 139 -8.60 13.38 -8.29
C LEU A 139 -8.99 14.76 -8.84
N ALA A 140 -9.31 14.88 -10.13
CA ALA A 140 -9.80 16.13 -10.71
C ALA A 140 -11.24 16.49 -10.29
N THR A 141 -11.99 15.56 -9.67
CA THR A 141 -13.41 15.74 -9.34
C THR A 141 -13.58 16.37 -7.94
N PRO A 142 -14.11 17.60 -7.81
CA PRO A 142 -14.22 18.28 -6.51
C PRO A 142 -15.07 17.54 -5.46
N GLN A 143 -16.12 16.85 -5.89
CA GLN A 143 -17.06 16.12 -5.02
C GLN A 143 -16.41 14.89 -4.33
N ILE A 144 -15.22 14.47 -4.77
CA ILE A 144 -14.43 13.45 -4.08
C ILE A 144 -13.96 13.95 -2.71
N TYR A 145 -13.68 15.24 -2.56
CA TYR A 145 -12.99 15.72 -1.37
C TYR A 145 -13.93 15.96 -0.19
N PRO A 146 -13.49 15.66 1.05
CA PRO A 146 -14.27 15.90 2.27
C PRO A 146 -14.70 17.34 2.49
N ASN A 147 -13.95 18.29 1.96
CA ASN A 147 -14.16 19.71 2.13
C ASN A 147 -14.88 20.37 0.95
N PHE A 148 -15.48 19.59 0.05
CA PHE A 148 -16.39 20.12 -0.96
C PHE A 148 -17.56 20.85 -0.30
N VAL A 149 -17.83 22.08 -0.74
CA VAL A 149 -18.94 22.91 -0.25
C VAL A 149 -19.98 23.04 -1.36
N GLY A 150 -21.16 22.48 -1.13
CA GLY A 150 -22.28 22.54 -2.06
C GLY A 150 -23.19 21.32 -1.94
N PRO A 151 -24.39 21.37 -2.54
CA PRO A 151 -25.20 20.17 -2.70
C PRO A 151 -24.46 19.15 -3.58
N ILE A 152 -24.58 17.87 -3.26
CA ILE A 152 -24.13 16.77 -4.12
C ILE A 152 -25.38 15.97 -4.48
N THR A 153 -25.71 15.93 -5.76
CA THR A 153 -26.87 15.20 -6.27
C THR A 153 -26.65 13.69 -6.18
N PRO A 154 -27.72 12.87 -6.16
CA PRO A 154 -27.58 11.41 -6.22
C PRO A 154 -26.77 10.92 -7.43
N THR A 155 -26.86 11.61 -8.57
CA THR A 155 -26.07 11.29 -9.77
C THR A 155 -24.58 11.57 -9.55
N GLU A 156 -24.23 12.67 -8.89
CA GLU A 156 -22.82 12.97 -8.56
C GLU A 156 -22.25 12.00 -7.52
N ILE A 157 -23.07 11.57 -6.55
CA ILE A 157 -22.69 10.50 -5.58
C ILE A 157 -22.38 9.19 -6.33
N ASP A 158 -23.23 8.81 -7.29
CA ASP A 158 -23.02 7.61 -8.12
C ASP A 158 -21.75 7.76 -8.98
N THR A 159 -21.56 8.92 -9.61
CA THR A 159 -20.34 9.25 -10.38
C THR A 159 -19.09 9.10 -9.51
N CYS A 160 -19.06 9.65 -8.30
CA CYS A 160 -17.93 9.49 -7.39
C CYS A 160 -17.65 8.01 -7.09
N SER A 161 -18.71 7.23 -6.83
CA SER A 161 -18.59 5.79 -6.56
C SER A 161 -17.98 5.03 -7.74
N ARG A 162 -18.33 5.40 -8.98
CA ARG A 162 -17.77 4.83 -10.21
C ARG A 162 -16.32 5.23 -10.44
N LEU A 163 -16.00 6.50 -10.21
CA LEU A 163 -14.64 7.02 -10.35
C LEU A 163 -13.68 6.31 -9.39
N VAL A 164 -14.07 6.11 -8.13
CA VAL A 164 -13.27 5.34 -7.18
C VAL A 164 -13.07 3.90 -7.67
N SER A 165 -14.13 3.22 -8.10
CA SER A 165 -14.02 1.84 -8.59
C SER A 165 -13.05 1.73 -9.79
N LYS A 166 -13.10 2.67 -10.74
CA LYS A 166 -12.17 2.72 -11.88
C LYS A 166 -10.74 3.04 -11.44
N ALA A 167 -10.55 4.04 -10.59
CA ALA A 167 -9.23 4.46 -10.11
C ALA A 167 -8.47 3.34 -9.38
N PHE A 168 -9.18 2.48 -8.65
CA PHE A 168 -8.58 1.34 -7.95
C PHE A 168 -8.57 0.04 -8.78
N SER A 169 -9.03 0.05 -10.04
CA SER A 169 -8.99 -1.11 -10.94
C SER A 169 -7.59 -1.33 -11.54
N TYR A 170 -6.62 -1.64 -10.68
CA TYR A 170 -5.21 -1.92 -11.04
C TYR A 170 -4.75 -3.33 -10.62
N ASP A 171 -4.21 -4.09 -11.59
CA ASP A 171 -3.92 -5.54 -11.53
C ASP A 171 -5.14 -6.42 -11.16
N ARG A 172 -5.61 -7.25 -12.10
CA ARG A 172 -6.81 -8.10 -11.90
C ARG A 172 -6.60 -9.18 -10.85
N ASN A 173 -5.35 -9.62 -10.62
CA ASN A 173 -5.04 -10.62 -9.61
C ASN A 173 -5.16 -10.08 -8.18
N LEU A 174 -5.25 -8.76 -8.02
CA LEU A 174 -5.30 -8.07 -6.74
C LEU A 174 -6.69 -7.53 -6.40
N GLN A 175 -7.75 -8.02 -7.06
CA GLN A 175 -9.13 -7.52 -6.91
C GLN A 175 -9.57 -7.38 -5.45
N ARG A 176 -9.24 -8.34 -4.58
CA ARG A 176 -9.55 -8.24 -3.15
C ARG A 176 -8.89 -7.03 -2.48
N ARG A 177 -7.57 -6.86 -2.69
CA ARG A 177 -6.80 -5.71 -2.16
C ARG A 177 -7.36 -4.39 -2.64
N ARG A 178 -7.64 -4.30 -3.94
CA ARG A 178 -8.19 -3.09 -4.57
C ARG A 178 -9.57 -2.71 -4.06
N ASN A 179 -10.44 -3.69 -3.83
CA ASN A 179 -11.74 -3.43 -3.23
C ASN A 179 -11.62 -2.91 -1.79
N GLU A 180 -10.69 -3.45 -0.99
CA GLU A 180 -10.47 -2.99 0.38
C GLU A 180 -9.85 -1.57 0.41
N GLU A 181 -8.93 -1.26 -0.49
CA GLU A 181 -8.37 0.09 -0.67
C GLU A 181 -9.43 1.10 -1.11
N ALA A 182 -10.26 0.76 -2.12
CA ALA A 182 -11.38 1.60 -2.56
C ALA A 182 -12.40 1.83 -1.44
N THR A 183 -12.66 0.79 -0.62
CA THR A 183 -13.54 0.89 0.55
C THR A 183 -12.96 1.85 1.59
N LEU A 184 -11.64 1.75 1.87
CA LEU A 184 -10.95 2.68 2.76
C LEU A 184 -11.01 4.10 2.21
N PHE A 185 -10.80 4.31 0.91
CA PHE A 185 -10.87 5.62 0.27
C PHE A 185 -12.24 6.30 0.48
N CYS A 186 -13.33 5.53 0.42
CA CYS A 186 -14.69 6.03 0.63
C CYS A 186 -15.07 6.22 2.12
N LYS A 187 -14.23 5.83 3.07
CA LYS A 187 -14.56 5.86 4.51
C LYS A 187 -14.87 7.30 4.96
N GLY A 188 -16.09 7.48 5.51
CA GLY A 188 -16.57 8.76 6.02
C GLY A 188 -17.04 9.75 4.93
N ARG A 189 -17.22 9.29 3.69
CA ARG A 189 -17.72 10.10 2.57
C ARG A 189 -19.19 9.86 2.31
N VAL A 190 -19.82 10.80 1.60
CA VAL A 190 -21.24 10.72 1.19
C VAL A 190 -21.46 9.66 0.10
N TYR A 191 -20.43 9.36 -0.67
CA TYR A 191 -20.38 8.27 -1.63
C TYR A 191 -19.68 7.05 -1.02
N THR A 192 -20.00 5.87 -1.50
CA THR A 192 -19.46 4.60 -1.00
C THR A 192 -18.77 3.83 -2.12
N HIS A 193 -17.99 2.82 -1.77
CA HIS A 193 -17.47 1.87 -2.75
C HIS A 193 -18.60 0.92 -3.19
N LYS A 194 -19.48 1.42 -4.05
CA LYS A 194 -20.69 0.73 -4.53
C LYS A 194 -20.40 -0.33 -5.59
N TYR A 195 -19.41 -0.08 -6.44
CA TYR A 195 -19.07 -0.92 -7.58
C TYR A 195 -17.74 -1.63 -7.32
N PRO A 196 -17.70 -2.97 -7.24
CA PRO A 196 -16.44 -3.69 -7.15
C PRO A 196 -15.52 -3.31 -8.30
N VAL A 197 -14.21 -3.27 -8.07
CA VAL A 197 -13.24 -2.96 -9.12
C VAL A 197 -13.37 -3.94 -10.30
N TYR A 198 -13.13 -3.46 -11.52
CA TYR A 198 -13.35 -4.16 -12.80
C TYR A 198 -14.79 -4.48 -13.21
N THR A 199 -15.79 -3.84 -12.61
CA THR A 199 -17.21 -4.03 -13.00
C THR A 199 -17.79 -2.92 -13.88
N LEU A 200 -16.96 -1.95 -14.28
CA LEU A 200 -17.34 -0.72 -14.99
C LEU A 200 -16.52 -0.44 -16.25
#